data_AF-A0A920MUY7-F1
#
_entry.id   AF-A0A920MUY7-F1
#
_cell.length_a   1.000
_cell.length_b   1.000
_cell.length_c   1.000
_cell.angle_alpha   90.00
_cell.angle_beta   90.00
_cell.angle_gamma   90.00
#
_symmetry.space_group_name_H-M   'P 1'
#
loop_
_entity.id
_entity.type
_entity.pdbx_description
1 polymer ?
#
loop_
_entity_poly.entity_id
_entity_poly.type
_entity_poly.pdbx_seq_one_letter_code
_entity_poly.pdbx_strand_id
1 'polypeptide(L)' 'MNDVEGAKKDSSPVVRCFQFGPSSVDLKVYFSGEKYGDQHPIIDEFVRRLHKRYQSENIEIPFPIRTLIHKNELP' A
#
# COMPACT_ATOMS: atom_id res chain seq x y z
N MET A 1 -12.84 7.25 3.82
CA MET A 1 -13.03 6.97 2.38
C MET A 1 -14.47 7.23 1.94
N ASN A 2 -15.48 7.02 2.78
CA ASN A 2 -16.89 7.38 2.48
C ASN A 2 -17.11 8.89 2.29
N ASP A 3 -16.14 9.70 2.70
CA ASP A 3 -16.07 11.15 2.57
C ASP A 3 -15.38 11.62 1.27
N VAL A 4 -14.87 10.69 0.46
CA VAL A 4 -14.19 10.98 -0.82
C VAL A 4 -15.20 10.92 -1.96
N GLU A 5 -15.14 11.90 -2.86
CA GLU A 5 -16.01 11.94 -4.04
C GLU A 5 -15.83 10.70 -4.92
N GLY A 6 -16.94 10.13 -5.39
CA GLY A 6 -16.96 8.92 -6.20
C GLY A 6 -16.79 7.61 -5.40
N ALA A 7 -16.50 7.65 -4.10
CA ALA A 7 -16.46 6.45 -3.26
C ALA A 7 -17.88 5.98 -2.89
N LYS A 8 -18.18 4.70 -3.14
CA LYS A 8 -19.46 4.10 -2.75
C LYS A 8 -19.53 3.93 -1.23
N LYS A 9 -20.37 4.74 -0.58
CA LYS A 9 -20.46 4.87 0.89
C LYS A 9 -20.92 3.60 1.62
N ASP A 10 -21.72 2.78 0.94
CA ASP A 10 -22.30 1.56 1.52
C ASP A 10 -21.40 0.33 1.31
N SER A 11 -20.22 0.52 0.74
CA SER A 11 -19.26 -0.56 0.48
C SER A 11 -18.07 -0.47 1.43
N SER A 12 -17.83 -1.54 2.19
CA SER A 12 -16.64 -1.62 3.03
C SER A 12 -15.42 -2.00 2.19
N PRO A 13 -14.27 -1.31 2.37
CA PRO A 13 -13.06 -1.66 1.66
C PRO A 13 -12.56 -3.04 2.07
N VAL A 14 -11.98 -3.76 1.11
CA VAL A 14 -11.46 -5.11 1.33
C VAL A 14 -9.94 -5.07 1.27
N VAL A 15 -9.28 -5.52 2.35
CA VAL A 15 -7.82 -5.66 2.41
C VAL A 15 -7.43 -7.13 2.22
N ARG A 16 -6.40 -7.37 1.41
CA ARG A 16 -5.85 -8.69 1.14
C ARG A 16 -4.32 -8.63 1.12
N CYS A 17 -3.65 -9.46 1.91
CA CYS A 17 -2.27 -9.81 1.63
C CYS A 17 -2.27 -10.77 0.44
N PHE A 18 -1.49 -10.48 -0.60
CA PHE A 18 -1.51 -11.29 -1.81
C PHE A 18 -0.17 -11.92 -2.17
N GLN A 19 0.95 -11.42 -1.65
CA GLN A 19 2.26 -12.06 -1.80
C GLN A 19 3.29 -11.51 -0.80
N PHE A 20 4.40 -12.24 -0.66
CA PHE A 20 5.65 -11.70 -0.12
C PHE A 20 6.50 -11.20 -1.30
N GLY A 21 6.83 -9.91 -1.28
CA GLY A 21 7.76 -9.29 -2.23
C GLY A 21 9.22 -9.53 -1.82
N PRO A 22 10.19 -8.95 -2.56
CA PRO A 22 11.62 -9.13 -2.28
C PRO A 22 12.06 -8.72 -0.87
N SER A 23 11.37 -7.74 -0.27
CA SER A 23 11.64 -7.24 1.09
C SER A 23 10.37 -6.67 1.74
N SER A 24 9.19 -7.13 1.31
CA SER A 24 7.90 -6.55 1.66
C SER A 24 6.81 -7.61 1.83
N VAL A 25 5.77 -7.27 2.57
CA VAL A 25 4.48 -7.95 2.51
C VAL A 25 3.56 -7.09 1.66
N ASP A 26 3.14 -7.61 0.50
CA ASP A 26 2.38 -6.82 -0.45
C ASP A 26 0.88 -6.97 -0.17
N LEU A 27 0.21 -5.82 0.00
CA LEU A 27 -1.22 -5.72 0.27
C LEU A 27 -1.95 -5.15 -0.96
N LYS A 28 -3.15 -5.66 -1.20
CA LYS A 28 -4.15 -5.07 -2.10
C LYS A 28 -5.31 -4.54 -1.28
N VAL A 29 -5.76 -3.35 -1.64
CA VAL A 29 -6.94 -2.72 -1.07
C VAL A 29 -7.92 -2.45 -2.19
N TYR A 30 -9.14 -2.96 -2.04
CA TYR A 30 -10.21 -2.81 -3.00
C TYR A 30 -11.24 -1.83 -2.47
N PHE A 31 -11.57 -0.84 -3.28
CA PHE A 31 -12.64 0.11 -3.05
C PHE A 31 -13.72 -0.06 -4.12
N SER A 32 -14.96 0.29 -3.79
CA SER A 32 -16.03 0.41 -4.76
C SER A 32 -16.25 1.88 -5.10
N GLY A 33 -16.16 2.22 -6.39
CA GLY A 33 -16.58 3.53 -6.90
C GLY A 33 -18.08 3.56 -7.21
N GLU A 34 -18.65 4.75 -7.39
CA GLU A 34 -20.01 4.92 -7.88
C GLU A 34 -20.09 4.76 -9.40
N LYS A 35 -19.06 5.21 -10.13
CA LYS A 35 -18.97 5.18 -11.59
C LYS A 35 -17.58 4.74 -12.06
N TYR A 36 -17.50 4.37 -13.34
CA TYR A 36 -16.22 4.14 -14.00
C TYR A 36 -15.43 5.46 -14.09
N GLY A 37 -14.19 5.45 -13.60
CA GLY A 37 -13.32 6.64 -13.55
C GLY A 37 -13.06 7.19 -12.15
N ASP A 38 -13.95 6.91 -11.19
CA ASP A 38 -13.87 7.38 -9.79
C ASP A 38 -12.68 6.79 -9.01
N GLN A 39 -11.99 5.80 -9.59
CA GLN A 39 -10.85 5.15 -8.95
C GLN A 39 -9.70 6.12 -8.61
N HIS A 40 -9.47 7.15 -9.45
CA HIS A 40 -8.32 8.05 -9.29
C HIS A 40 -8.37 8.87 -8.00
N PRO A 41 -9.45 9.63 -7.70
CA PRO A 41 -9.53 10.38 -6.45
C PRO A 41 -9.54 9.47 -5.21
N ILE A 42 -10.13 8.28 -5.31
CA ILE A 42 -10.15 7.31 -4.21
C ILE A 42 -8.73 6.81 -3.89
N ILE A 43 -7.97 6.43 -4.92
CA ILE A 43 -6.60 5.90 -4.75
C ILE A 43 -5.67 7.01 -4.21
N ASP A 44 -5.72 8.21 -4.80
CA ASP A 44 -4.87 9.33 -4.39
C ASP A 44 -5.06 9.66 -2.90
N GLU A 45 -6.31 9.84 -2.49
CA GLU A 45 -6.62 10.20 -1.11
C GLU A 45 -6.33 9.05 -0.14
N PHE A 46 -6.56 7.80 -0.55
CA PHE A 46 -6.21 6.63 0.26
C PHE A 46 -4.71 6.54 0.52
N VAL A 47 -3.88 6.64 -0.53
CA VAL A 47 -2.42 6.53 -0.40
C VAL A 47 -1.88 7.64 0.49
N ARG A 48 -2.35 8.87 0.34
CA ARG A 48 -1.95 10.01 1.16
C ARG A 48 -2.30 9.82 2.63
N ARG A 49 -3.52 9.37 2.93
CA ARG A 49 -3.97 9.07 4.31
C ARG A 49 -3.20 7.90 4.91
N LEU A 50 -2.99 6.84 4.15
CA LEU A 50 -2.25 5.66 4.60
C LEU A 50 -0.82 6.02 4.96
N HIS A 51 -0.13 6.75 4.08
CA HIS A 51 1.24 7.19 4.32
C HIS A 51 1.35 8.06 5.59
N LYS A 52 0.43 9.02 5.77
CA LYS A 52 0.38 9.85 6.99
C LYS A 52 0.14 8.99 8.25
N ARG A 53 -0.75 8.02 8.17
CA ARG A 53 -1.05 7.13 9.31
C ARG A 53 0.14 6.24 9.66
N TYR A 54 0.77 5.64 8.65
CA TYR A 54 1.97 4.81 8.82
C TYR A 54 3.10 5.61 9.47
N GLN A 55 3.34 6.84 9.02
CA GLN A 55 4.31 7.73 9.65
C GLN A 55 3.97 8.02 11.12
N SER A 56 2.70 8.27 11.44
CA SER A 56 2.28 8.51 12.84
C SER A 56 2.36 7.29 13.74
N GLU A 57 2.28 6.09 13.16
CA GLU A 57 2.39 4.82 13.89
C GLU A 57 3.82 4.25 13.88
N ASN A 58 4.78 4.93 13.26
CA ASN A 58 6.14 4.44 13.04
C ASN A 58 6.18 3.12 12.24
N ILE A 59 5.28 2.97 11.27
CA ILE A 59 5.30 1.87 10.30
C ILE A 59 6.14 2.31 9.10
N GLU A 60 7.29 1.68 8.92
CA GLU A 60 8.19 1.96 7.80
C GLU A 60 7.77 1.18 6.54
N ILE A 61 7.77 1.87 5.39
CA ILE A 61 7.57 1.23 4.08
C ILE A 61 8.95 0.79 3.58
N PRO A 62 9.21 -0.52 3.45
CA PRO A 62 10.56 -1.00 3.16
C PRO A 62 10.97 -0.67 1.74
N PHE A 63 12.17 -0.13 1.57
CA PHE A 63 12.88 -0.14 0.29
C PHE A 63 13.40 -1.55 0.00
N PRO A 64 13.70 -1.91 -1.27
CA PRO A 64 14.32 -3.20 -1.58
C PRO A 64 15.63 -3.40 -0.78
N ILE A 65 15.69 -4.46 0.02
CA ILE A 65 16.85 -4.83 0.83
C ILE A 65 17.62 -5.94 0.10
N ARG A 66 18.94 -5.86 0.13
CA ARG A 66 19.82 -6.90 -0.42
C ARG A 66 20.91 -7.24 0.58
N THR A 67 21.09 -8.53 0.83
CA THR A 67 22.22 -9.03 1.63
C THR A 67 23.43 -9.22 0.71
N LEU A 68 24.51 -8.50 0.97
CA LEU A 68 25.78 -8.66 0.26
C LEU A 68 26.69 -9.63 1.03
N ILE A 69 27.14 -10.70 0.37
CA ILE A 69 28.08 -11.66 0.94
C ILE A 69 29.45 -11.42 0.30
N HIS A 70 30.39 -10.91 1.08
CA HIS A 70 31.78 -10.78 0.65
C HIS A 70 32.53 -12.07 0.96
N LYS A 71 32.94 -12.82 -0.07
CA LYS A 71 33.92 -13.89 0.07
C LYS A 71 35.31 -13.27 -0.07
N ASN A 72 36.01 -13.11 1.04
CA ASN A 72 37.45 -12.90 1.00
C ASN A 72 38.11 -14.25 0.77
N GLU A 73 38.36 -14.60 -0.49
CA GLU A 73 39.35 -15.64 -0.78
C GLU A 73 40.72 -15.01 -0.50
N LEU A 74 41.42 -15.55 0.51
CA LEU A 74 42.82 -15.22 0.73
C LEU A 74 43.61 -15.62 -0.54
N PRO A 75 44.58 -14.80 -0.98
CA PRO A 75 45.37 -15.06 -2.19
C PRO A 75 46.15 -16.38 -2.14
#